data_AF-A0A0G3BR18-F1
#
_entry.id   AF-A0A0G3BR18-F1
#
_cell.length_a   1.000
_cell.length_b   1.000
_cell.length_c   1.000
_cell.angle_alpha   90.00
_cell.angle_beta   90.00
_cell.angle_gamma   90.00
#
_symmetry.space_group_name_H-M   'P 1'
#
loop_
_entity.id
_entity.type
_entity.pdbx_description
1 polymer ?
#
loop_
_entity_poly.entity_id
_entity_poly.type
_entity_poly.pdbx_seq_one_letter_code
_entity_poly.pdbx_strand_id
1 'polypeptide(L)'
;MSDTSRPHTSRPNRAFDILTATELPHDQVGDATERWDVLDALHRFAAGQDLKDWALFASAFADDAQLDFTQPAARLGAQLPVLRGRGDIVAAITAAVQGLDTTHSVSNARIWVEGRHAQLLALVEAQHLPAGDHSRHLLLKNFYRVRLHAGEGRQWAMTHVRIDNAWMTGDASVLFPDVRGRDRPAPTATC
;
A
#
# COMPACT_ATOMS: atom_id res chain seq x y z
N MET A 1 -46.82 24.93 -18.43
CA MET A 1 -46.40 23.84 -19.33
C MET A 1 -45.05 24.29 -19.88
N SER A 2 -43.91 23.71 -19.50
CA SER A 2 -43.59 22.29 -19.50
C SER A 2 -42.51 21.99 -18.46
N ASP A 3 -42.78 20.97 -17.66
CA ASP A 3 -41.85 20.22 -16.83
C ASP A 3 -40.91 19.40 -17.75
N THR A 4 -39.60 19.50 -17.52
CA THR A 4 -38.60 18.59 -18.13
C THR A 4 -37.68 18.05 -17.05
N SER A 5 -38.29 17.35 -16.09
CA SER A 5 -37.60 16.42 -15.21
C SER A 5 -36.92 15.32 -16.04
N ARG A 6 -35.59 15.42 -16.19
CA ARG A 6 -34.76 14.30 -16.67
C ARG A 6 -34.80 13.18 -15.62
N PRO A 7 -34.97 11.91 -16.01
CA PRO A 7 -34.91 10.81 -15.06
C PRO A 7 -33.47 10.68 -14.55
N HIS A 8 -33.26 11.00 -13.28
CA HIS A 8 -32.04 10.63 -12.57
C HIS A 8 -32.06 9.11 -12.41
N THR A 9 -31.44 8.41 -13.34
CA THR A 9 -31.21 6.97 -13.19
C THR A 9 -30.22 6.80 -12.06
N SER A 10 -30.71 6.48 -10.86
CA SER A 10 -29.84 6.06 -9.76
C SER A 10 -29.13 4.79 -10.22
N ARG A 11 -27.81 4.88 -10.41
CA ARG A 11 -26.99 3.67 -10.62
C ARG A 11 -27.24 2.73 -9.42
N PRO A 12 -27.46 1.44 -9.66
CA PRO A 12 -27.72 0.50 -8.58
C PRO A 12 -26.52 0.49 -7.61
N ASN A 13 -26.84 0.70 -6.34
CA ASN A 13 -25.95 0.70 -5.20
C ASN A 13 -25.38 -0.71 -4.98
N ARG A 14 -24.33 -1.09 -5.71
CA ARG A 14 -23.55 -2.29 -5.41
C ARG A 14 -22.26 -1.82 -4.78
N ALA A 15 -22.08 -2.16 -3.50
CA ALA A 15 -20.79 -2.10 -2.83
C ALA A 15 -19.74 -2.73 -3.74
N PHE A 16 -18.88 -1.90 -4.30
CA PHE A 16 -17.79 -2.33 -5.16
C PHE A 16 -16.73 -3.02 -4.28
N ASP A 17 -15.94 -3.95 -4.79
CA ASP A 17 -14.79 -4.52 -4.05
C ASP A 17 -13.56 -4.63 -4.95
N ILE A 18 -12.67 -3.65 -4.88
CA ILE A 18 -11.43 -3.58 -5.66
C ILE A 18 -10.47 -4.73 -5.37
N LEU A 19 -10.60 -5.41 -4.23
CA LEU A 19 -9.72 -6.54 -3.91
C LEU A 19 -10.01 -7.76 -4.80
N THR A 20 -11.22 -7.86 -5.33
CA THR A 20 -11.67 -8.99 -6.16
C THR A 20 -12.03 -8.58 -7.59
N ALA A 21 -12.14 -7.29 -7.87
CA ALA A 21 -12.50 -6.77 -9.18
C ALA A 21 -11.39 -6.96 -10.22
N THR A 22 -11.76 -7.54 -11.36
CA THR A 22 -10.91 -7.64 -12.56
C THR A 22 -10.89 -6.34 -13.38
N GLU A 23 -11.91 -5.48 -13.24
CA GLU A 23 -12.04 -4.20 -13.91
C GLU A 23 -12.45 -3.09 -12.93
N LEU A 24 -11.95 -1.88 -13.14
CA LEU A 24 -12.14 -0.73 -12.25
C LEU A 24 -13.12 0.28 -12.84
N PRO A 25 -14.01 0.88 -12.02
CA PRO A 25 -14.90 1.94 -12.47
C PRO A 25 -14.15 3.15 -13.00
N HIS A 26 -14.74 3.79 -14.01
CA HIS A 26 -14.18 4.99 -14.63
C HIS A 26 -14.45 6.27 -13.86
N ASP A 27 -15.48 6.31 -13.01
CA ASP A 27 -15.82 7.44 -12.15
C ASP A 27 -15.28 7.25 -10.72
N GLN A 28 -14.89 8.35 -10.08
CA GLN A 28 -14.63 8.39 -8.63
C GLN A 28 -15.90 8.82 -7.91
N VAL A 29 -16.09 8.34 -6.68
CA VAL A 29 -17.27 8.62 -5.85
C VAL A 29 -16.82 9.26 -4.53
N GLY A 30 -17.61 10.21 -4.02
CA GLY A 30 -17.28 11.06 -2.88
C GLY A 30 -16.86 12.47 -3.30
N ASP A 31 -17.12 13.46 -2.45
CA ASP A 31 -16.69 14.83 -2.73
C ASP A 31 -15.16 14.98 -2.69
N ALA A 32 -14.63 16.15 -3.04
CA ALA A 32 -13.18 16.36 -3.10
C ALA A 32 -12.50 16.23 -1.72
N THR A 33 -13.17 16.67 -0.65
CA THR A 33 -12.66 16.61 0.71
C THR A 33 -12.67 15.18 1.22
N GLU A 34 -13.76 14.44 1.02
CA GLU A 34 -13.86 13.03 1.41
C GLU A 34 -12.79 12.18 0.71
N ARG A 35 -12.58 12.41 -0.59
CA ARG A 35 -11.53 11.72 -1.34
C ARG A 35 -10.13 12.10 -0.84
N TRP A 36 -9.92 13.35 -0.43
CA TRP A 36 -8.66 13.77 0.17
C TRP A 36 -8.42 13.10 1.53
N ASP A 37 -9.42 13.06 2.41
CA ASP A 37 -9.32 12.43 3.73
C ASP A 37 -9.06 10.92 3.63
N VAL A 38 -9.61 10.27 2.61
CA VAL A 38 -9.30 8.85 2.30
C VAL A 38 -7.87 8.69 1.79
N LEU A 39 -7.42 9.56 0.87
CA LEU A 39 -6.06 9.54 0.35
C LEU A 39 -5.02 9.82 1.44
N ASP A 40 -5.34 10.69 2.39
CA ASP A 40 -4.50 11.03 3.54
C ASP A 40 -4.10 9.78 4.35
N ALA A 41 -4.97 8.78 4.49
CA ALA A 41 -4.60 7.53 5.13
C ALA A 41 -3.41 6.83 4.43
N LEU A 42 -3.38 6.82 3.09
CA LEU A 42 -2.26 6.27 2.35
C LEU A 42 -1.01 7.19 2.40
N HIS A 43 -1.20 8.51 2.47
CA HIS A 43 -0.08 9.43 2.68
C HIS A 43 0.53 9.27 4.08
N ARG A 44 -0.25 9.02 5.13
CA ARG A 44 0.26 8.72 6.48
C ARG A 44 1.03 7.40 6.51
N PHE A 45 0.59 6.40 5.76
CA PHE A 45 1.35 5.16 5.54
C PHE A 45 2.73 5.43 4.91
N ALA A 46 2.79 6.26 3.86
CA ALA A 46 4.03 6.60 3.16
C ALA A 46 4.95 7.44 4.05
N ALA A 47 4.45 8.61 4.49
CA ALA A 47 5.20 9.58 5.28
C ALA A 47 5.66 9.01 6.62
N GLY A 48 4.85 8.19 7.29
CA GLY A 48 5.21 7.58 8.57
C GLY A 48 6.46 6.70 8.47
N GLN A 49 6.62 5.94 7.38
CA GLN A 49 7.83 5.15 7.14
C GLN A 49 9.02 6.05 6.80
N ASP A 50 8.84 6.96 5.85
CA ASP A 50 9.92 7.79 5.32
C ASP A 50 10.49 8.76 6.36
N LEU A 51 9.63 9.29 7.22
CA LEU A 51 10.01 10.17 8.34
C LEU A 51 10.39 9.39 9.60
N LYS A 52 10.23 8.07 9.61
CA LYS A 52 10.38 7.20 10.79
C LYS A 52 9.47 7.63 11.95
N ASP A 53 8.31 8.22 11.63
CA ASP A 53 7.24 8.56 12.57
C ASP A 53 6.27 7.38 12.67
N TRP A 54 6.55 6.48 13.62
CA TRP A 54 5.77 5.26 13.79
C TRP A 54 4.36 5.51 14.36
N ALA A 55 4.12 6.65 15.01
CA ALA A 55 2.78 7.04 15.45
C ALA A 55 1.93 7.48 14.24
N LEU A 56 2.52 8.27 13.34
CA LEU A 56 1.90 8.63 12.07
C LEU A 56 1.62 7.38 11.22
N PHE A 57 2.60 6.48 11.12
CA PHE A 57 2.43 5.22 10.40
C PHE A 57 1.30 4.37 10.97
N ALA A 58 1.28 4.15 12.29
CA ALA A 58 0.26 3.37 12.97
C ALA A 58 -1.15 3.96 12.78
N SER A 59 -1.27 5.29 12.78
CA SER A 59 -2.57 5.97 12.60
C SER A 59 -3.25 5.61 11.28
N ALA A 60 -2.49 5.18 10.27
CA ALA A 60 -3.01 4.85 8.94
C ALA A 60 -3.90 3.58 8.94
N PHE A 61 -3.84 2.77 10.00
CA PHE A 61 -4.47 1.46 10.07
C PHE A 61 -5.57 1.37 11.14
N ALA A 62 -6.61 0.62 10.81
CA ALA A 62 -7.56 0.13 11.80
C ALA A 62 -6.92 -0.93 12.72
N ASP A 63 -7.47 -1.11 13.91
CA ASP A 63 -6.94 -2.05 14.91
C ASP A 63 -6.81 -3.48 14.35
N ASP A 64 -7.80 -3.92 13.56
CA ASP A 64 -7.91 -5.24 12.94
C ASP A 64 -7.41 -5.28 11.48
N ALA A 65 -6.63 -4.28 11.06
CA ALA A 65 -6.19 -4.15 9.69
C ALA A 65 -5.42 -5.38 9.17
N GLN A 66 -5.51 -5.63 7.87
CA GLN A 66 -4.75 -6.67 7.18
C GLN A 66 -3.87 -6.05 6.11
N LEU A 67 -2.61 -6.49 6.03
CA LEU A 67 -1.69 -6.10 4.98
C LEU A 67 -1.15 -7.34 4.27
N ASP A 68 -1.41 -7.40 2.97
CA ASP A 68 -1.03 -8.49 2.11
C ASP A 68 0.05 -8.02 1.13
N PHE A 69 1.29 -8.38 1.45
CA PHE A 69 2.50 -8.21 0.64
C PHE A 69 3.02 -9.56 0.11
N THR A 70 2.16 -10.60 0.06
CA THR A 70 2.55 -11.97 -0.30
C THR A 70 3.10 -12.06 -1.73
N GLN A 71 2.45 -11.38 -2.70
CA GLN A 71 2.87 -11.41 -4.10
C GLN A 71 4.20 -10.69 -4.34
N PRO A 72 4.43 -9.48 -3.81
CA PRO A 72 5.73 -8.83 -3.92
C PRO A 72 6.83 -9.64 -3.24
N ALA A 73 6.59 -10.18 -2.04
CA ALA A 73 7.55 -11.02 -1.33
C ALA A 73 7.96 -12.25 -2.14
N ALA A 74 6.99 -12.96 -2.74
CA ALA A 74 7.24 -14.11 -3.59
C ALA A 74 8.10 -13.74 -4.81
N ARG A 75 7.82 -12.59 -5.45
CA ARG A 75 8.63 -12.08 -6.56
C ARG A 75 10.06 -11.69 -6.15
N LEU A 76 10.27 -11.37 -4.88
CA LEU A 76 11.57 -11.07 -4.28
C LEU A 76 12.27 -12.31 -3.69
N GLY A 77 11.72 -13.51 -3.90
CA GLY A 77 12.32 -14.77 -3.42
C GLY A 77 12.08 -15.08 -1.94
N ALA A 78 11.17 -14.36 -1.29
CA ALA A 78 10.76 -14.55 0.10
C ALA A 78 9.34 -15.12 0.20
N GLN A 79 9.00 -15.68 1.37
CA GLN A 79 7.64 -16.09 1.70
C GLN A 79 7.23 -15.41 3.00
N LEU A 80 6.17 -14.60 2.93
CA LEU A 80 5.59 -13.92 4.07
C LEU A 80 4.10 -14.28 4.18
N PRO A 81 3.55 -14.40 5.38
CA PRO A 81 2.11 -14.46 5.57
C PRO A 81 1.47 -13.08 5.35
N VAL A 82 0.14 -13.06 5.24
CA VAL A 82 -0.63 -11.82 5.41
C VAL A 82 -0.47 -11.34 6.86
N LEU A 83 -0.07 -10.09 7.04
CA LEU A 83 0.03 -9.46 8.35
C LEU A 83 -1.36 -9.05 8.85
N ARG A 84 -1.64 -9.25 10.13
CA ARG A 84 -2.96 -9.07 10.73
C ARG A 84 -2.87 -8.28 12.03
N GLY A 85 -3.70 -7.26 12.15
CA GLY A 85 -3.70 -6.33 13.27
C GLY A 85 -2.69 -5.20 13.09
N ARG A 86 -3.07 -3.98 13.51
CA ARG A 86 -2.20 -2.80 13.42
C ARG A 86 -0.85 -3.02 14.09
N GLY A 87 -0.84 -3.63 15.27
CA GLY A 87 0.39 -3.86 16.04
C GLY A 87 1.43 -4.67 15.27
N ASP A 88 1.01 -5.82 14.73
CA ASP A 88 1.90 -6.73 14.00
C ASP A 88 2.35 -6.12 12.67
N ILE A 89 1.46 -5.39 11.97
CA ILE A 89 1.80 -4.66 10.75
C ILE A 89 2.91 -3.63 11.02
N VAL A 90 2.72 -2.80 12.07
CA VAL A 90 3.68 -1.76 12.45
C VAL A 90 5.01 -2.40 12.85
N ALA A 91 4.99 -3.39 13.73
CA ALA A 91 6.20 -4.05 14.20
C ALA A 91 6.99 -4.70 13.05
N ALA A 92 6.32 -5.44 12.16
CA ALA A 92 6.97 -6.11 11.05
C ALA A 92 7.59 -5.14 10.05
N ILE A 93 6.88 -4.06 9.68
CA ILE A 93 7.38 -3.08 8.71
C ILE A 93 8.51 -2.26 9.30
N THR A 94 8.37 -1.77 10.55
CA THR A 94 9.45 -1.05 11.24
C THR A 94 10.72 -1.89 11.32
N ALA A 95 10.61 -3.20 11.62
CA ALA A 95 11.76 -4.09 11.62
C ALA A 95 12.36 -4.27 10.21
N ALA A 96 11.53 -4.45 9.18
CA ALA A 96 11.98 -4.67 7.81
C ALA A 96 12.73 -3.47 7.21
N VAL A 97 12.34 -2.25 7.57
CA VAL A 97 12.98 -1.02 7.07
C VAL A 97 14.03 -0.46 8.04
N GLN A 98 14.32 -1.16 9.13
CA GLN A 98 15.31 -0.71 10.11
C GLN A 98 16.69 -0.60 9.45
N GLY A 99 17.33 0.57 9.60
CA GLY A 99 18.63 0.84 8.99
C GLY A 99 18.59 1.17 7.50
N LEU A 100 17.38 1.32 6.93
CA LEU A 100 17.18 1.79 5.57
C LEU A 100 16.74 3.26 5.57
N ASP A 101 17.07 3.94 4.48
CA ASP A 101 16.41 5.17 4.05
C ASP A 101 15.36 4.78 3.01
N THR A 102 14.14 5.29 3.18
CA THR A 102 13.03 4.98 2.29
C THR A 102 12.37 6.23 1.74
N THR A 103 11.81 6.12 0.54
CA THR A 103 10.84 7.08 0.01
C THR A 103 9.66 6.34 -0.63
N HIS A 104 8.46 6.86 -0.42
CA HIS A 104 7.22 6.32 -0.95
C HIS A 104 6.45 7.41 -1.72
N SER A 105 6.39 7.29 -3.04
CA SER A 105 5.64 8.20 -3.91
C SER A 105 4.27 7.62 -4.29
N VAL A 106 3.19 8.27 -3.86
CA VAL A 106 1.81 7.90 -4.17
C VAL A 106 1.31 8.68 -5.39
N SER A 107 0.74 7.99 -6.37
CA SER A 107 0.22 8.59 -7.61
C SER A 107 -0.97 7.82 -8.18
N ASN A 108 -1.65 8.40 -9.17
CA ASN A 108 -2.77 7.79 -9.89
C ASN A 108 -3.90 7.28 -8.97
N ALA A 109 -4.18 8.00 -7.88
CA ALA A 109 -5.18 7.59 -6.91
C ALA A 109 -6.60 7.62 -7.51
N ARG A 110 -7.34 6.53 -7.32
CA ARG A 110 -8.75 6.35 -7.69
C ARG A 110 -9.50 5.93 -6.44
N ILE A 111 -10.58 6.64 -6.12
CA ILE A 111 -11.22 6.62 -4.80
C ILE A 111 -12.72 6.55 -4.96
N TRP A 112 -13.34 5.67 -4.19
CA TRP A 112 -14.77 5.45 -4.13
C TRP A 112 -15.22 5.48 -2.67
N VAL A 113 -15.99 6.49 -2.30
CA VAL A 113 -16.54 6.65 -0.94
C VAL A 113 -18.02 6.30 -0.93
N GLU A 114 -18.42 5.41 -0.01
CA GLU A 114 -19.81 5.02 0.25
C GLU A 114 -20.09 5.11 1.76
N GLY A 115 -20.66 6.24 2.17
CA GLY A 115 -20.96 6.50 3.59
C GLY A 115 -19.71 6.48 4.45
N ARG A 116 -19.62 5.49 5.37
CA ARG A 116 -18.46 5.32 6.26
C ARG A 116 -17.40 4.35 5.73
N HIS A 117 -17.55 3.87 4.50
CA HIS A 117 -16.62 2.96 3.86
C HIS A 117 -16.02 3.61 2.62
N ALA A 118 -14.78 3.25 2.30
CA ALA A 118 -14.13 3.70 1.10
C ALA A 118 -13.20 2.64 0.53
N GLN A 119 -12.92 2.79 -0.75
CA GLN A 119 -11.93 2.02 -1.46
C GLN A 119 -11.01 2.94 -2.21
N LEU A 120 -9.73 2.56 -2.24
CA LEU A 120 -8.69 3.31 -2.90
C LEU A 120 -7.82 2.36 -3.72
N LEU A 121 -7.61 2.71 -4.98
CA LEU A 121 -6.51 2.20 -5.79
C LEU A 121 -5.47 3.31 -5.95
N ALA A 122 -4.20 3.00 -5.78
CA ALA A 122 -3.12 3.91 -6.15
C ALA A 122 -1.91 3.16 -6.69
N LEU A 123 -1.06 3.88 -7.41
CA LEU A 123 0.29 3.47 -7.73
C LEU A 123 1.22 3.99 -6.64
N VAL A 124 2.00 3.10 -6.03
CA VAL A 124 2.99 3.46 -5.01
C VAL A 124 4.35 2.99 -5.48
N GLU A 125 5.28 3.91 -5.61
CA GLU A 125 6.69 3.63 -5.83
C GLU A 125 7.43 3.71 -4.51
N ALA A 126 8.08 2.61 -4.12
CA ALA A 126 8.81 2.51 -2.86
C ALA A 126 10.30 2.27 -3.15
N GLN A 127 11.14 3.21 -2.74
CA GLN A 127 12.58 3.11 -2.85
C GLN A 127 13.18 2.79 -1.48
N HIS A 128 14.10 1.84 -1.45
CA HIS A 128 14.80 1.41 -0.24
C HIS A 128 16.29 1.45 -0.50
N LEU A 129 17.05 2.09 0.39
CA LEU A 129 18.50 2.14 0.35
C LEU A 129 19.06 1.84 1.74
N PRO A 130 20.13 1.03 1.88
CA PRO A 130 20.87 0.95 3.14
C PRO A 130 21.38 2.34 3.55
N ALA A 131 21.13 2.77 4.80
CA ALA A 131 21.42 4.16 5.21
C ALA A 131 22.89 4.59 5.08
N GLY A 132 23.82 3.63 5.11
CA GLY A 132 25.26 3.88 4.92
C GLY A 132 25.80 3.55 3.53
N ASP A 133 24.97 3.06 2.61
CA ASP A 133 25.40 2.61 1.27
C ASP A 133 24.27 2.76 0.26
N HIS A 134 24.15 3.96 -0.32
CA HIS A 134 23.17 4.25 -1.38
C HIS A 134 23.59 3.71 -2.76
N SER A 135 24.74 3.03 -2.89
CA SER A 135 25.09 2.34 -4.15
C SER A 135 24.20 1.11 -4.39
N ARG A 136 23.65 0.55 -3.30
CA ARG A 136 22.65 -0.52 -3.33
C ARG A 136 21.26 0.08 -3.14
N HIS A 137 20.30 -0.45 -3.88
CA HIS A 137 18.91 -0.03 -3.76
C HIS A 137 17.96 -1.17 -4.14
N LEU A 138 16.73 -1.07 -3.67
CA LEU A 138 15.58 -1.80 -4.19
C LEU A 138 14.45 -0.82 -4.47
N LEU A 139 14.02 -0.74 -5.72
CA LEU A 139 12.90 0.07 -6.17
C LEU A 139 11.73 -0.84 -6.55
N LEU A 140 10.56 -0.60 -5.96
CA LEU A 140 9.35 -1.35 -6.25
C LEU A 140 8.26 -0.42 -6.76
N LYS A 141 7.66 -0.75 -7.90
CA LYS A 141 6.44 -0.11 -8.39
C LYS A 141 5.24 -1.01 -8.15
N ASN A 142 4.30 -0.55 -7.35
CA ASN A 142 3.23 -1.38 -6.82
C ASN A 142 1.85 -0.76 -7.06
N PHE A 143 0.86 -1.59 -7.34
CA PHE A 143 -0.55 -1.22 -7.19
C PHE A 143 -1.00 -1.53 -5.77
N TYR A 144 -1.53 -0.51 -5.10
CA TYR A 144 -2.15 -0.65 -3.78
C TYR A 144 -3.66 -0.66 -3.98
N ARG A 145 -4.30 -1.71 -3.50
CA ARG A 145 -5.76 -1.79 -3.38
C ARG A 145 -6.11 -1.79 -1.91
N VAL A 146 -6.85 -0.79 -1.48
CA VAL A 146 -7.10 -0.49 -0.07
C VAL A 146 -8.59 -0.40 0.20
N ARG A 147 -9.05 -1.05 1.28
CA ARG A 147 -10.36 -0.76 1.89
C ARG A 147 -10.18 0.03 3.16
N LEU A 148 -11.03 1.02 3.38
CA LEU A 148 -10.98 1.92 4.53
C LEU A 148 -12.35 2.05 5.17
N HIS A 149 -12.36 2.44 6.44
CA HIS A 149 -13.55 2.97 7.10
C HIS A 149 -13.24 4.31 7.77
N ALA A 150 -14.26 5.16 7.90
CA ALA A 150 -14.16 6.39 8.66
C ALA A 150 -14.23 6.04 10.16
N GLY A 151 -13.26 6.51 10.94
CA GLY A 151 -13.29 6.45 12.41
C GLY A 151 -14.29 7.43 13.02
N GLU A 152 -14.46 7.39 14.33
CA GLU A 152 -15.41 8.25 15.06
C GLU A 152 -15.13 9.75 14.86
N GLY A 153 -13.86 10.13 14.68
CA GLY A 153 -13.42 11.51 14.39
C GLY A 153 -13.25 11.87 12.90
N ARG A 154 -13.87 11.13 11.98
CA ARG A 154 -13.68 11.24 10.51
C ARG A 154 -12.26 10.97 9.98
N GLN A 155 -11.32 10.56 10.83
CA GLN A 155 -10.04 10.05 10.36
C GLN A 155 -10.26 8.68 9.71
N TRP A 156 -9.90 8.54 8.43
CA TRP A 156 -10.00 7.27 7.73
C TRP A 156 -8.88 6.33 8.13
N ALA A 157 -9.22 5.05 8.31
CA ALA A 157 -8.28 4.01 8.68
C ALA A 157 -8.36 2.85 7.68
N MET A 158 -7.22 2.38 7.21
CA MET A 158 -7.12 1.24 6.30
C MET A 158 -7.44 -0.05 7.07
N THR A 159 -8.40 -0.83 6.56
CA THR A 159 -8.75 -2.16 7.10
C THR A 159 -8.10 -3.28 6.30
N HIS A 160 -7.88 -3.07 5.00
CA HIS A 160 -7.25 -4.05 4.13
C HIS A 160 -6.35 -3.31 3.16
N VAL A 161 -5.10 -3.77 3.03
CA VAL A 161 -4.10 -3.26 2.10
C VAL A 161 -3.57 -4.45 1.31
N ARG A 162 -3.94 -4.56 0.04
CA ARG A 162 -3.36 -5.54 -0.89
C ARG A 162 -2.36 -4.83 -1.76
N ILE A 163 -1.12 -5.34 -1.78
CA ILE A 163 -0.03 -4.80 -2.56
C ILE A 163 0.32 -5.80 -3.65
N ASP A 164 0.25 -5.35 -4.90
CA ASP A 164 0.67 -6.12 -6.06
C ASP A 164 1.80 -5.39 -6.77
N ASN A 165 2.98 -6.01 -6.83
CA ASN A 165 4.09 -5.45 -7.57
C ASN A 165 3.79 -5.51 -9.07
N ALA A 166 3.95 -4.39 -9.75
CA ALA A 166 3.92 -4.30 -11.21
C ALA A 166 5.30 -4.68 -11.77
N TRP A 167 6.33 -3.95 -11.32
CA TRP A 167 7.73 -4.21 -11.67
C TRP A 167 8.65 -3.73 -10.53
N MET A 168 9.91 -4.16 -10.58
CA MET A 168 10.93 -3.80 -9.61
C MET A 168 12.31 -3.76 -10.28
N THR A 169 13.25 -3.04 -9.68
CA THR A 169 14.66 -3.03 -10.08
C THR A 169 15.55 -2.98 -8.83
N GLY A 170 16.80 -3.46 -8.97
CA GLY A 170 17.78 -3.43 -7.90
C GLY A 170 17.92 -4.77 -7.15
N ASP A 171 18.32 -4.70 -5.89
CA ASP A 171 18.79 -5.80 -5.09
C ASP A 171 17.77 -6.21 -4.02
N ALA A 172 17.10 -7.35 -4.22
CA ALA A 172 16.08 -7.88 -3.31
C ALA A 172 16.56 -8.03 -1.85
N SER A 173 17.86 -8.22 -1.65
CA SER A 173 18.43 -8.43 -0.32
C SER A 173 18.50 -7.17 0.55
N VAL A 174 18.24 -6.00 -0.04
CA VAL A 174 18.06 -4.77 0.74
C VAL A 174 16.90 -4.91 1.70
N LEU A 175 15.81 -5.59 1.30
CA LEU A 175 14.68 -5.92 2.17
C LEU A 175 14.73 -7.34 2.73
N PHE A 176 15.32 -8.29 1.99
CA PHE A 176 15.36 -9.70 2.39
C PHE A 176 16.79 -10.25 2.39
N PRO A 177 17.61 -9.93 3.43
CA PRO A 177 19.03 -10.29 3.46
C PRO A 177 19.32 -11.78 3.19
N ASP A 178 18.44 -12.66 3.66
CA ASP A 178 18.59 -14.12 3.53
C ASP A 178 18.36 -14.65 2.11
N VAL A 179 17.77 -13.85 1.21
CA VAL A 179 17.55 -14.25 -0.20
C VAL A 179 18.89 -14.35 -0.96
N ARG A 180 19.95 -13.65 -0.53
CA ARG A 180 21.31 -13.79 -1.11
C ARG A 180 21.94 -15.16 -0.90
N GLY A 181 21.41 -16.00 -0.01
CA GLY A 181 22.00 -17.29 0.35
C GLY A 181 22.01 -18.35 -0.76
N ARG A 182 21.34 -18.14 -1.91
CA ARG A 182 21.18 -19.16 -2.96
C ARG A 182 22.06 -19.00 -4.21
N ASP A 183 22.64 -17.83 -4.47
CA ASP A 183 23.33 -17.55 -5.74
C ASP A 183 24.82 -17.15 -5.62
N ARG A 184 25.50 -17.47 -4.51
CA ARG A 184 26.97 -17.30 -4.47
C ARG A 184 27.64 -18.49 -5.16
N PRO A 185 28.31 -18.34 -6.32
CA PRO A 185 29.19 -19.40 -6.81
C PRO A 185 30.25 -19.68 -5.74
N ALA A 186 30.55 -20.97 -5.52
CA ALA A 186 31.62 -21.39 -4.62
C ALA A 186 32.92 -20.67 -5.02
N PRO A 187 33.76 -20.24 -4.05
CA PRO A 187 35.06 -19.67 -4.40
C PRO A 187 35.82 -20.71 -5.22
N THR A 188 36.18 -20.34 -6.45
CA THR A 188 37.07 -21.15 -7.29
C THR A 188 38.34 -21.39 -6.51
N ALA A 189 38.63 -22.66 -6.21
CA ALA A 189 39.90 -23.07 -5.65
C ALA A 189 41.00 -22.70 -6.64
N THR A 190 41.80 -21.70 -6.31
CA THR A 190 43.03 -21.39 -7.03
C THR A 190 43.99 -22.56 -6.82
N CYS A 191 44.38 -23.24 -7.91
CA CYS A 191 45.53 -24.15 -7.94
C CYS A 191 46.84 -23.36 -8.00
#